data_AF-A0A938RDY7-F1
#
_entry.id   AF-A0A938RDY7-F1
#
_cell.length_a   1.000
_cell.length_b   1.000
_cell.length_c   1.000
_cell.angle_alpha   90.00
_cell.angle_beta   90.00
_cell.angle_gamma   90.00
#
_symmetry.space_group_name_H-M   'P 1'
#
loop_
_entity.id
_entity.type
_entity.pdbx_description
1 polymer ?
#
loop_
_entity_poly.entity_id
_entity_poly.type
_entity_poly.pdbx_seq_one_letter_code
_entity_poly.pdbx_strand_id
1 'polypeptide(L)'
;MKKKGKSTFLRKPVQPIDLKKTNNLYDLIQAFQRTSFQSRNLFKCFEVFRKMLSDPSCIIFMGLSGAMIPGGMRKVIRDMIEMRLIDVLVSTGANMFHDLFESFGYRHYIGSAEGDDDALRKHRIVRVYDSLMDDHEINQVIKLLSKVPEELGEKIVS
;
A
#
# COMPACT_ATOMS: atom_id res chain seq x y z
N MET A 1 -17.12 21.85 38.46
CA MET A 1 -16.05 20.97 37.91
C MET A 1 -14.72 21.32 38.57
N LYS A 2 -13.98 20.37 39.16
CA LYS A 2 -12.64 20.64 39.75
C LYS A 2 -11.66 21.02 38.62
N LYS A 3 -10.95 22.15 38.76
CA LYS A 3 -9.92 22.59 37.81
C LYS A 3 -8.81 21.52 37.74
N LYS A 4 -8.49 21.03 36.54
CA LYS A 4 -7.34 20.13 36.32
C LYS A 4 -6.05 20.93 36.45
N GLY A 5 -5.13 20.48 37.31
CA GLY A 5 -3.81 21.11 37.48
C GLY A 5 -2.86 20.80 36.32
N LYS A 6 -1.84 21.66 36.12
CA LYS A 6 -0.81 21.55 35.05
C LYS A 6 -0.15 20.17 34.96
N SER A 7 0.12 19.54 36.11
CA SER A 7 0.68 18.18 36.22
C SER A 7 -0.20 17.08 35.61
N THR A 8 -1.49 17.34 35.41
CA THR A 8 -2.41 16.40 34.76
C THR A 8 -2.13 16.28 33.26
N PHE A 9 -1.65 17.36 32.63
CA PHE A 9 -1.41 17.44 31.19
C PHE A 9 0.04 17.07 30.84
N LEU A 10 1.01 17.50 31.65
CA LEU A 10 2.45 17.33 31.39
C LEU A 10 3.01 16.05 32.02
N ARG A 11 2.45 14.88 31.65
CA ARG A 11 2.81 13.59 32.27
C ARG A 11 3.89 12.79 31.53
N LYS A 12 3.90 12.85 30.20
CA LYS A 12 4.76 12.01 29.35
C LYS A 12 5.51 12.91 28.36
N PRO A 13 6.76 13.30 28.67
CA PRO A 13 7.55 14.10 27.76
C PRO A 13 7.88 13.30 26.50
N VAL A 14 8.03 14.01 25.39
CA VAL A 14 8.59 13.45 24.16
C VAL A 14 10.05 13.08 24.41
N GLN A 15 10.47 11.94 23.87
CA GLN A 15 11.85 11.47 23.99
C GLN A 15 12.53 11.51 22.61
N PRO A 16 13.72 12.14 22.50
CA PRO A 16 14.54 12.06 21.29
C PRO A 16 14.95 10.62 21.00
N ILE A 17 15.02 10.26 19.71
CA ILE A 17 15.54 8.95 19.29
C ILE A 17 17.06 8.95 19.48
N ASP A 18 17.57 7.92 20.15
CA ASP A 18 19.00 7.67 20.28
C ASP A 18 19.44 6.62 19.24
N LEU A 19 19.95 7.11 18.10
CA LEU A 19 20.41 6.24 17.01
C LEU A 19 21.59 5.37 17.40
N LYS A 20 22.39 5.75 18.41
CA LYS A 20 23.51 4.92 18.89
C LYS A 20 23.05 3.67 19.63
N LYS A 21 21.80 3.68 20.13
CA LYS A 21 21.17 2.55 20.85
C LYS A 21 20.15 1.79 19.99
N THR A 22 19.88 2.26 18.78
CA THR A 22 18.91 1.66 17.87
C THR A 22 19.64 0.68 16.96
N ASN A 23 19.47 -0.63 17.16
CA ASN A 23 20.27 -1.64 16.46
C ASN A 23 19.56 -2.20 15.21
N ASN A 24 18.23 -2.10 15.17
CA ASN A 24 17.42 -2.67 14.11
C ASN A 24 16.12 -1.87 13.91
N LEU A 25 15.35 -2.25 12.89
CA LEU A 25 14.08 -1.57 12.56
C LEU A 25 13.03 -1.70 13.68
N TYR A 26 13.00 -2.82 14.39
CA TYR A 26 12.07 -3.01 15.50
C TYR A 26 12.36 -2.02 16.64
N ASP A 27 13.62 -1.82 17.01
CA ASP A 27 14.03 -0.83 18.01
C ASP A 27 13.57 0.59 17.60
N LEU A 28 13.71 0.93 16.32
CA LEU A 28 13.29 2.22 15.78
C LEU A 28 11.76 2.41 15.88
N ILE A 29 10.98 1.41 15.46
CA ILE A 29 9.51 1.45 15.56
C ILE A 29 9.08 1.53 17.04
N GLN A 30 9.74 0.80 17.94
CA GLN A 30 9.46 0.88 19.38
C GLN A 30 9.72 2.29 19.93
N ALA A 31 10.81 2.96 19.51
CA ALA A 31 11.11 4.33 19.92
C ALA A 31 10.03 5.33 19.46
N PHE A 32 9.38 5.09 18.31
CA PHE A 32 8.32 5.97 17.79
C PHE A 32 7.11 6.13 18.71
N GLN A 33 6.90 5.22 19.67
CA GLN A 33 5.85 5.38 20.68
C GLN A 33 6.04 6.63 21.55
N ARG A 34 7.29 7.12 21.71
CA ARG A 34 7.67 8.25 22.56
C ARG A 34 7.97 9.55 21.79
N THR A 35 7.88 9.53 20.47
CA THR A 35 8.06 10.70 19.59
C THR A 35 6.73 11.39 19.28
N SER A 36 6.61 12.16 18.20
CA SER A 36 5.41 12.95 17.86
C SER A 36 4.94 12.82 16.42
N PHE A 37 3.72 13.30 16.13
CA PHE A 37 3.10 13.26 14.81
C PHE A 37 2.87 11.83 14.30
N GLN A 38 3.20 11.55 13.03
CA GLN A 38 2.90 10.27 12.39
C GLN A 38 3.71 9.08 12.94
N SER A 39 4.86 9.33 13.55
CA SER A 39 5.65 8.26 14.19
C SER A 39 4.84 7.49 15.25
N ARG A 40 4.10 8.21 16.10
CA ARG A 40 3.20 7.58 17.10
C ARG A 40 2.07 6.79 16.45
N ASN A 41 1.59 7.21 15.27
CA ASN A 41 0.57 6.46 14.54
C ASN A 41 1.16 5.20 13.91
N LEU A 42 2.36 5.28 13.34
CA LEU A 42 3.07 4.12 12.79
C LEU A 42 3.32 3.06 13.87
N PHE A 43 3.77 3.45 15.07
CA PHE A 43 3.90 2.52 16.19
C PHE A 43 2.56 1.87 16.59
N LYS A 44 1.46 2.64 16.62
CA LYS A 44 0.15 2.07 16.91
C LYS A 44 -0.29 1.06 15.84
N CYS A 45 -0.09 1.36 14.56
CA CYS A 45 -0.41 0.44 13.47
C CYS A 45 0.41 -0.86 13.60
N PHE A 46 1.71 -0.74 13.86
CA PHE A 46 2.58 -1.89 14.14
C PHE A 46 2.06 -2.73 15.32
N GLU A 47 1.75 -2.10 16.46
CA GLU A 47 1.27 -2.82 17.65
C GLU A 47 -0.09 -3.48 17.45
N VAL A 48 -1.01 -2.84 16.73
CA VAL A 48 -2.31 -3.45 16.39
C VAL A 48 -2.11 -4.64 15.47
N PHE A 49 -1.35 -4.49 14.39
CA PHE A 49 -1.13 -5.57 13.44
C PHE A 49 -0.37 -6.74 14.08
N ARG A 50 0.65 -6.47 14.89
CA ARG A 50 1.37 -7.49 15.68
C ARG A 50 0.43 -8.29 16.59
N LYS A 51 -0.53 -7.62 17.25
CA LYS A 51 -1.52 -8.30 18.09
C LYS A 51 -2.46 -9.17 17.27
N MET A 52 -2.93 -8.69 16.12
CA MET A 52 -3.75 -9.50 15.19
C MET A 52 -3.01 -10.77 14.76
N LEU A 53 -1.74 -10.63 14.35
CA LEU A 53 -0.89 -11.76 13.96
C LEU A 53 -0.61 -12.75 15.10
N SER A 54 -0.64 -12.30 16.35
CA SER A 54 -0.37 -13.15 17.53
C SER A 54 -1.61 -13.90 18.01
N ASP A 55 -2.80 -13.56 17.50
CA ASP A 55 -4.07 -14.17 17.87
C ASP A 55 -4.54 -15.14 16.77
N PRO A 56 -4.44 -16.46 16.98
CA PRO A 56 -4.80 -17.45 15.96
C PRO A 56 -6.32 -17.50 15.66
N SER A 57 -7.15 -16.84 16.46
CA SER A 57 -8.59 -16.72 16.21
C SER A 57 -8.97 -15.47 15.41
N CYS A 58 -8.02 -14.55 15.20
CA CYS A 58 -8.24 -13.30 14.48
C CYS A 58 -8.18 -13.54 12.97
N ILE A 59 -9.23 -13.16 12.25
CA ILE A 59 -9.24 -13.12 10.78
C ILE A 59 -8.86 -11.72 10.31
N ILE A 60 -7.82 -11.63 9.49
CA ILE A 60 -7.21 -10.39 9.02
C ILE A 60 -7.71 -10.05 7.62
N PHE A 61 -8.56 -9.03 7.55
CA PHE A 61 -8.99 -8.42 6.30
C PHE A 61 -8.08 -7.25 5.94
N MET A 62 -7.52 -7.29 4.73
CA MET A 62 -6.73 -6.20 4.16
C MET A 62 -7.49 -5.53 3.01
N GLY A 63 -7.88 -4.28 3.22
CA GLY A 63 -8.39 -3.40 2.18
C GLY A 63 -7.25 -2.78 1.38
N LEU A 64 -7.24 -2.95 0.07
CA LEU A 64 -6.23 -2.45 -0.86
C LEU A 64 -6.86 -1.45 -1.84
N SER A 65 -6.76 -0.17 -1.50
CA SER A 65 -7.21 0.97 -2.30
C SER A 65 -6.05 1.76 -2.89
N GLY A 66 -6.33 2.60 -3.90
CA GLY A 66 -5.30 3.41 -4.55
C GLY A 66 -4.38 2.61 -5.46
N ALA A 67 -3.35 3.26 -5.99
CA ALA A 67 -2.41 2.70 -6.96
C ALA A 67 -1.22 2.00 -6.26
N MET A 68 -1.49 0.94 -5.51
CA MET A 68 -0.48 0.27 -4.69
C MET A 68 0.52 -0.54 -5.53
N ILE A 69 0.04 -1.18 -6.60
CA ILE A 69 0.91 -1.89 -7.53
C ILE A 69 1.84 -0.92 -8.29
N PRO A 70 1.34 0.16 -8.96
CA PRO A 70 2.20 1.19 -9.55
C PRO A 70 3.16 1.81 -8.53
N GLY A 71 2.72 1.99 -7.28
CA GLY A 71 3.55 2.48 -6.17
C GLY A 71 4.60 1.50 -5.67
N GLY A 72 4.79 0.35 -6.33
CA GLY A 72 5.86 -0.61 -6.03
C GLY A 72 5.55 -1.58 -4.89
N MET A 73 4.30 -1.65 -4.40
CA MET A 73 3.93 -2.52 -3.28
C MET A 73 3.58 -3.95 -3.68
N ARG A 74 3.66 -4.28 -4.98
CA ARG A 74 3.32 -5.61 -5.54
C ARG A 74 3.91 -6.78 -4.77
N LYS A 75 5.23 -6.76 -4.55
CA LYS A 75 5.94 -7.85 -3.85
C LYS A 75 5.57 -7.92 -2.37
N VAL A 76 5.35 -6.77 -1.73
CA VAL A 76 4.91 -6.71 -0.33
C VAL A 76 3.55 -7.39 -0.19
N ILE A 77 2.60 -7.06 -1.07
CA ILE A 77 1.26 -7.65 -1.08
C ILE A 77 1.34 -9.16 -1.32
N ARG A 78 2.13 -9.60 -2.32
CA ARG A 78 2.37 -11.03 -2.57
C ARG A 78 2.92 -11.72 -1.33
N ASP A 79 3.96 -11.17 -0.70
CA ASP A 79 4.61 -11.77 0.46
C ASP A 79 3.65 -11.85 1.66
N MET A 80 2.81 -10.83 1.85
CA MET A 80 1.77 -10.86 2.88
C MET A 80 0.77 -12.00 2.68
N ILE A 81 0.43 -12.33 1.43
CA ILE A 81 -0.43 -13.47 1.10
C ILE A 81 0.32 -14.79 1.29
N GLU A 82 1.51 -14.94 0.69
CA GLU A 82 2.30 -16.18 0.73
C GLU A 82 2.69 -16.58 2.16
N MET A 83 3.04 -15.60 2.99
CA MET A 83 3.42 -15.81 4.39
C MET A 83 2.20 -15.87 5.34
N ARG A 84 0.97 -15.81 4.81
CA ARG A 84 -0.28 -15.79 5.59
C ARG A 84 -0.31 -14.69 6.66
N LEU A 85 0.16 -13.50 6.31
CA LEU A 85 0.03 -12.30 7.16
C LEU A 85 -1.36 -11.66 7.03
N ILE A 86 -2.14 -12.06 6.03
CA ILE A 86 -3.53 -11.68 5.82
C ILE A 86 -4.34 -12.92 5.43
N ASP A 87 -5.64 -12.91 5.74
CA ASP A 87 -6.56 -13.98 5.39
C ASP A 87 -7.46 -13.61 4.21
N VAL A 88 -7.85 -12.34 4.12
CA VAL A 88 -8.75 -11.84 3.07
C VAL A 88 -8.20 -10.56 2.46
N LEU A 89 -8.04 -10.54 1.13
CA LEU A 89 -7.72 -9.34 0.38
C LEU A 89 -9.00 -8.78 -0.26
N VAL A 90 -9.28 -7.50 0.00
CA VAL A 90 -10.37 -6.76 -0.65
C VAL A 90 -9.73 -5.64 -1.46
N SER A 91 -9.85 -5.67 -2.79
CA SER A 91 -9.19 -4.67 -3.65
C SER A 91 -10.11 -4.13 -4.74
N THR A 92 -9.77 -2.96 -5.26
CA THR A 92 -10.34 -2.44 -6.51
C THR A 92 -9.78 -3.21 -7.70
N GLY A 93 -10.56 -3.30 -8.79
CA GLY A 93 -10.11 -3.96 -10.03
C GLY A 93 -8.84 -3.35 -10.64
N ALA A 94 -8.56 -2.07 -10.35
CA ALA A 94 -7.35 -1.39 -10.81
C ALA A 94 -6.06 -2.08 -10.35
N ASN A 95 -5.96 -2.47 -9.06
CA ASN A 95 -4.76 -3.17 -8.59
C ASN A 95 -4.60 -4.54 -9.24
N MET A 96 -5.71 -5.24 -9.53
CA MET A 96 -5.66 -6.51 -10.27
C MET A 96 -5.15 -6.31 -11.70
N PHE A 97 -5.61 -5.26 -12.38
CA PHE A 97 -5.11 -4.90 -13.71
C PHE A 97 -3.61 -4.58 -13.69
N HIS A 98 -3.15 -3.74 -12.75
CA HIS A 98 -1.74 -3.38 -12.67
C HIS A 98 -0.85 -4.58 -12.32
N ASP A 99 -1.32 -5.51 -11.48
CA ASP A 99 -0.59 -6.74 -11.18
C ASP A 99 -0.45 -7.64 -12.41
N LEU A 100 -1.53 -7.80 -13.19
CA LEU A 100 -1.50 -8.49 -14.48
C LEU A 100 -0.58 -7.79 -15.48
N PHE A 101 -0.65 -6.46 -15.57
CA PHE A 101 0.20 -5.67 -16.45
C PHE A 101 1.68 -5.93 -16.21
N GLU A 102 2.13 -5.89 -14.94
CA GLU A 102 3.51 -6.24 -14.62
C GLU A 102 3.81 -7.75 -14.71
N SER A 103 2.81 -8.62 -14.58
CA SER A 103 2.96 -10.07 -14.80
C SER A 103 3.25 -10.39 -16.27
N PHE A 104 2.72 -9.60 -17.20
CA PHE A 104 3.02 -9.69 -18.63
C PHE A 104 4.38 -9.11 -19.03
N GLY A 105 5.16 -8.62 -18.06
CA GLY A 105 6.53 -8.13 -18.26
C GLY A 105 6.63 -6.63 -18.54
N TYR A 106 5.50 -5.92 -18.59
CA TYR A 106 5.45 -4.47 -18.70
C TYR A 106 5.81 -3.79 -17.38
N ARG A 107 6.05 -2.47 -17.40
CA ARG A 107 6.61 -1.76 -16.25
C ARG A 107 5.92 -0.42 -16.03
N HIS A 108 5.79 -0.05 -14.76
CA HIS A 108 5.57 1.34 -14.36
C HIS A 108 6.92 2.05 -14.31
N TYR A 109 6.95 3.30 -14.79
CA TYR A 109 8.16 4.13 -14.82
C TYR A 109 7.99 5.33 -13.88
N ILE A 110 9.08 5.84 -13.32
CA ILE A 110 9.05 7.05 -12.50
C ILE A 110 8.70 8.25 -13.38
N GLY A 111 7.75 9.06 -12.92
CA GLY A 111 7.34 10.32 -13.51
C GLY A 111 7.25 11.44 -12.46
N SER A 112 6.38 12.40 -12.72
CA SER A 112 6.13 13.54 -11.81
C SER A 112 4.64 13.77 -11.66
N ALA A 113 4.21 14.10 -10.44
CA ALA A 113 2.85 14.54 -10.15
C ALA A 113 2.47 15.81 -10.95
N GLU A 114 3.46 16.62 -11.33
CA GLU A 114 3.34 17.89 -12.05
C GLU A 114 3.75 17.77 -13.53
N GLY A 115 3.71 16.56 -14.10
CA GLY A 115 4.07 16.32 -15.50
C GLY A 115 3.18 17.06 -16.51
N ASP A 116 3.75 17.38 -17.69
CA ASP A 116 3.00 17.97 -18.81
C ASP A 116 2.12 16.91 -19.47
N ASP A 117 0.84 16.88 -19.08
CA ASP A 117 -0.12 15.89 -19.59
C ASP A 117 -0.39 16.02 -21.09
N ASP A 118 -0.21 17.21 -21.69
CA ASP A 118 -0.33 17.39 -23.15
C ASP A 118 0.83 16.72 -23.88
N ALA A 119 2.05 16.86 -23.36
CA ALA A 119 3.22 16.16 -23.90
C ALA A 119 3.09 14.64 -23.72
N LEU A 120 2.66 14.17 -22.54
CA LEU A 120 2.44 12.75 -22.28
C LEU A 120 1.38 12.16 -23.22
N ARG A 121 0.25 12.87 -23.39
CA ARG A 121 -0.81 12.46 -24.31
C ARG A 121 -0.32 12.34 -25.76
N LYS A 122 0.48 13.30 -26.24
CA LYS A 122 1.06 13.26 -27.60
C LYS A 122 1.94 12.02 -27.82
N HIS A 123 2.62 11.56 -26.77
CA HIS A 123 3.47 10.37 -26.81
C HIS A 123 2.75 9.09 -26.39
N ARG A 124 1.44 9.14 -26.14
CA ARG A 124 0.64 7.99 -25.66
C ARG A 124 1.19 7.38 -24.38
N ILE A 125 1.54 8.26 -23.43
CA ILE A 125 1.95 7.87 -22.08
C ILE A 125 0.80 8.19 -21.13
N VAL A 126 0.38 7.20 -20.36
CA VAL A 126 -0.61 7.34 -19.29
C VAL A 126 0.11 7.56 -17.97
N ARG A 127 -0.42 8.43 -17.12
CA ARG A 127 0.16 8.73 -15.81
C ARG A 127 -0.83 8.43 -14.68
N VAL A 128 -0.34 7.71 -13.67
CA VAL A 128 -0.99 7.46 -12.39
C VAL A 128 -0.19 8.20 -11.33
N TYR A 129 -0.61 9.43 -11.01
CA TYR A 129 0.13 10.35 -10.14
C TYR A 129 1.58 10.57 -10.62
N ASP A 130 2.59 10.00 -9.99
CA ASP A 130 4.00 10.10 -10.37
C ASP A 130 4.53 8.82 -11.03
N SER A 131 3.65 7.92 -11.47
CA SER A 131 3.99 6.70 -12.20
C SER A 131 3.50 6.76 -13.65
N LEU A 132 4.35 6.42 -14.61
CA LEU A 132 4.06 6.44 -16.04
C LEU A 132 3.90 5.02 -16.59
N MET A 133 3.06 4.89 -17.61
CA MET A 133 2.76 3.65 -18.32
C MET A 133 2.63 3.93 -19.81
N ASP A 134 3.03 2.98 -20.64
CA ASP A 134 2.83 3.07 -22.08
C ASP A 134 1.40 2.62 -22.45
N ASP A 135 0.66 3.46 -23.17
CA ASP A 135 -0.72 3.18 -23.59
C ASP A 135 -0.82 1.97 -24.52
N HIS A 136 0.18 1.73 -25.37
CA HIS A 136 0.20 0.55 -26.23
C HIS A 136 0.28 -0.73 -25.40
N GLU A 137 1.16 -0.77 -24.40
CA GLU A 137 1.28 -1.90 -23.46
C GLU A 137 -0.02 -2.14 -22.69
N ILE A 138 -0.68 -1.06 -22.22
CA ILE A 138 -1.99 -1.15 -21.54
C ILE A 138 -3.01 -1.83 -22.45
N ASN A 139 -3.09 -1.40 -23.71
CA ASN A 139 -4.02 -1.95 -24.68
C ASN A 139 -3.74 -3.43 -25.02
N GLN A 140 -2.48 -3.88 -24.99
CA GLN A 140 -2.15 -5.30 -25.15
C GLN A 140 -2.76 -6.14 -24.02
N VAL A 141 -2.66 -5.69 -22.77
CA VAL A 141 -3.24 -6.39 -21.62
C VAL A 141 -4.76 -6.41 -21.69
N ILE A 142 -5.39 -5.29 -22.05
CA ILE A 142 -6.85 -5.22 -22.24
C ILE A 142 -7.31 -6.20 -23.31
N LYS A 143 -6.61 -6.28 -24.44
CA LYS A 143 -6.92 -7.22 -25.53
C LYS A 143 -6.75 -8.69 -25.13
N LEU A 144 -5.82 -8.99 -24.22
CA LEU A 144 -5.69 -10.34 -23.66
C LEU A 144 -6.88 -10.65 -22.73
N LEU A 145 -7.21 -9.72 -21.83
CA LEU A 145 -8.34 -9.88 -20.90
C LEU A 145 -9.69 -10.00 -21.62
N SER A 146 -9.86 -9.34 -22.77
CA SER A 146 -11.11 -9.41 -23.54
C SER A 146 -11.42 -10.82 -24.08
N LYS A 147 -10.43 -11.72 -24.12
CA LYS A 147 -10.61 -13.12 -24.57
C LYS A 147 -11.09 -14.04 -23.46
N VAL A 148 -10.85 -13.69 -22.20
CA VAL A 148 -11.20 -14.54 -21.05
C VAL A 148 -12.70 -14.89 -21.01
N PRO A 149 -13.64 -13.95 -21.28
CA PRO A 149 -15.06 -14.29 -21.33
C PRO A 149 -15.42 -15.32 -22.41
N GLU A 150 -14.70 -15.34 -23.54
CA GLU A 150 -14.94 -16.30 -24.63
C GLU A 150 -14.58 -17.73 -24.20
N GLU A 151 -13.53 -17.88 -23.39
CA GLU A 151 -13.06 -19.17 -22.87
C GLU A 151 -13.89 -19.71 -21.70
N LEU A 152 -14.56 -18.83 -20.94
CA LEU A 152 -15.33 -19.21 -19.76
C LEU A 152 -16.74 -19.77 -20.06
N GLY A 153 -17.18 -19.77 -21.32
CA GLY A 153 -18.32 -20.54 -21.81
C GLY A 153 -19.71 -20.18 -21.27
N GLU A 154 -19.87 -19.32 -20.26
CA GLU A 154 -21.19 -18.95 -19.73
C GLU A 154 -21.33 -17.48 -19.26
N LYS A 155 -22.62 -17.08 -19.25
CA LYS A 155 -23.23 -15.77 -19.08
C LYS A 155 -22.50 -14.82 -18.14
N ILE A 156 -22.12 -13.66 -18.69
CA ILE A 156 -21.80 -12.46 -17.94
C ILE A 156 -22.93 -12.22 -16.92
N VAL A 157 -22.66 -12.48 -15.65
CA VAL A 157 -23.53 -12.02 -14.55
C VAL A 157 -23.04 -10.62 -14.21
N SER A 158 -23.67 -9.64 -14.85
CA SER A 158 -23.58 -8.23 -14.49
C SER A 158 -24.39 -7.95 -13.22
#